data_AF-A0A7S0G4T6-F1
#
_entry.id   AF-A0A7S0G4T6-F1
#
_cell.length_a   1.000
_cell.length_b   1.000
_cell.length_c   1.000
_cell.angle_alpha   90.00
_cell.angle_beta   90.00
_cell.angle_gamma   90.00
#
_symmetry.space_group_name_H-M   'P 1'
#
loop_
_entity.id
_entity.type
_entity.pdbx_description
1 polymer ?
#
loop_
_entity_poly.entity_id
_entity_poly.type
_entity_poly.pdbx_seq_one_letter_code
_entity_poly.pdbx_strand_id
1 'polypeptide(L)'
;ESWMDIFSDFVKPRQQVKLSRSVPSSMEKLDCGYIPGSRDREWNPGDWLQNSDRLQEILNENGVDSEVSVVTSAYRGGESGGRKLLGIFVTRKLDAYGYASENYGETKRGEYGSLLSPYLNFGFTSPSEVVWRSMESGAKGRSLDAFLEKLALRDFAYVRSALEPNYGSYETIEESEREAIERIKVKDEDRTYSDEEWANARTHDDVWNSIQRELLLRGRSILNDRNIW
;
A
#
# COMPACT_ATOMS: atom_id res chain seq x y z
N GLU A 1 -18.04 5.65 -17.68
CA GLU A 1 -16.96 5.05 -18.50
C GLU A 1 -16.31 3.96 -17.68
N SER A 2 -16.05 2.79 -18.28
CA SER A 2 -15.50 1.64 -17.56
C SER A 2 -14.01 1.87 -17.33
N TRP A 3 -13.45 1.50 -16.17
CA TRP A 3 -12.01 1.57 -15.92
C TRP A 3 -11.18 0.84 -16.98
N MET A 4 -11.76 -0.13 -17.69
CA MET A 4 -11.12 -0.80 -18.83
C MET A 4 -10.85 0.14 -20.02
N ASP A 5 -11.65 1.20 -20.21
CA ASP A 5 -11.49 2.14 -21.32
C ASP A 5 -10.23 3.00 -21.12
N ILE A 6 -9.95 3.41 -19.88
CA ILE A 6 -8.73 4.11 -19.47
C ILE A 6 -7.49 3.22 -19.71
N PHE A 7 -7.58 1.93 -19.43
CA PHE A 7 -6.48 0.99 -19.71
C PHE A 7 -6.24 0.78 -21.21
N SER A 8 -7.28 0.84 -22.05
CA SER A 8 -7.15 0.58 -23.48
C SER A 8 -6.33 1.65 -24.22
N ASP A 9 -6.43 2.91 -23.79
CA ASP A 9 -5.66 4.02 -24.37
C ASP A 9 -4.15 3.92 -24.08
N PHE A 10 -3.78 3.24 -22.98
CA PHE A 10 -2.39 2.96 -22.63
C PHE A 10 -1.81 1.69 -23.29
N VAL A 11 -2.66 0.80 -23.83
CA VAL A 11 -2.26 -0.45 -24.49
C VAL A 11 -2.48 -0.34 -26.01
N LYS A 12 -1.84 0.63 -26.66
CA LYS A 12 -1.63 0.52 -28.11
C LYS A 12 -0.62 -0.60 -28.38
N PRO A 13 -0.80 -1.42 -29.44
CA PRO A 13 0.13 -2.50 -29.74
C PRO A 13 1.51 -1.89 -30.01
N ARG A 14 2.42 -2.04 -29.04
CA ARG A 14 3.81 -1.60 -29.19
C ARG A 14 4.39 -2.39 -30.36
N GLN A 15 4.85 -1.66 -31.38
CA GLN A 15 5.87 -2.16 -32.30
C GLN A 15 6.93 -2.90 -31.49
N GLN A 16 7.38 -4.07 -31.97
CA GLN A 16 8.44 -4.84 -31.32
C GLN A 16 9.64 -3.93 -31.00
N VAL A 17 9.72 -3.47 -29.74
CA VAL A 17 10.87 -2.75 -29.25
C VAL A 17 11.92 -3.82 -28.99
N LYS A 18 12.93 -3.88 -29.87
CA LYS A 18 14.19 -4.56 -29.53
C LYS A 18 14.70 -3.92 -28.24
N LEU A 19 14.67 -4.68 -27.14
CA LEU A 19 15.25 -4.27 -25.87
C LEU A 19 16.75 -4.07 -26.08
N SER A 20 17.19 -2.83 -26.32
CA SER A 20 18.57 -2.45 -26.10
C SER A 20 18.81 -2.52 -24.59
N ARG A 21 19.91 -3.17 -24.18
CA ARG A 21 20.31 -3.38 -22.77
C ARG A 21 20.66 -2.10 -21.99
N SER A 22 20.20 -0.93 -22.43
CA SER A 22 20.42 0.34 -21.76
C SER A 22 19.22 0.67 -20.89
N VAL A 23 19.38 0.52 -19.56
CA VAL A 23 18.44 1.03 -18.57
C VAL A 23 18.36 2.55 -18.71
N PRO A 24 17.17 3.17 -18.82
CA PRO A 24 17.02 4.62 -18.82
C PRO A 24 17.59 5.21 -17.53
N SER A 25 18.29 6.34 -17.60
CA SER A 25 18.90 7.00 -16.44
C SER A 25 17.90 7.40 -15.34
N SER A 26 16.61 7.50 -15.66
CA SER A 26 15.54 7.70 -14.67
C SER A 26 15.22 6.43 -13.85
N MET A 27 15.55 5.25 -14.37
CA MET A 27 15.37 3.96 -13.70
C MET A 27 16.52 3.59 -12.77
N GLU A 28 17.67 4.28 -12.84
CA GLU A 28 18.78 4.09 -11.87
C GLU A 28 18.38 4.46 -10.43
N LYS A 29 17.29 5.24 -10.26
CA LYS A 29 16.79 5.66 -8.95
C LYS A 29 15.71 4.76 -8.36
N LEU A 30 15.20 3.79 -9.12
CA LEU A 30 14.30 2.75 -8.61
C LEU A 30 15.15 1.63 -8.00
N ASP A 31 15.80 1.95 -6.88
CA ASP A 31 16.50 0.96 -6.07
C ASP A 31 15.45 0.19 -5.25
N CYS A 32 14.98 -0.93 -5.79
CA CYS A 32 14.08 -1.86 -5.11
C CYS A 32 14.79 -2.65 -3.99
N GLY A 33 15.87 -2.10 -3.40
CA GLY A 33 16.72 -2.78 -2.42
C GLY A 33 17.81 -3.66 -3.05
N TYR A 34 18.14 -3.42 -4.32
CA TYR A 34 19.30 -4.03 -4.96
C TYR A 34 20.19 -2.89 -5.44
N ILE A 35 21.12 -2.43 -4.59
CA ILE A 35 22.14 -1.44 -4.96
C ILE A 35 23.05 -2.09 -6.00
N PRO A 36 22.91 -1.81 -7.31
CA PRO A 36 23.80 -2.38 -8.31
C PRO A 36 25.02 -1.46 -8.35
N GLY A 37 26.01 -1.69 -7.49
CA GLY A 37 27.23 -0.86 -7.52
C GLY A 37 28.23 -1.01 -6.38
N SER A 38 27.84 -1.48 -5.19
CA SER A 38 28.78 -1.61 -4.07
C SER A 38 29.38 -3.01 -4.00
N ARG A 39 30.25 -3.37 -4.95
CA ARG A 39 31.06 -4.60 -4.82
C ARG A 39 32.10 -4.52 -3.69
N ASP A 40 32.39 -3.32 -3.18
CA ASP A 40 33.48 -3.08 -2.22
C ASP A 40 33.00 -2.87 -0.77
N ARG A 41 31.68 -2.89 -0.52
CA ARG A 41 31.11 -2.99 0.84
C ARG A 41 30.03 -4.05 0.82
N GLU A 42 30.33 -5.20 1.40
CA GLU A 42 29.30 -6.15 1.83
C GLU A 42 28.49 -5.45 2.93
N TRP A 43 27.32 -4.92 2.56
CA TRP A 43 26.35 -4.51 3.56
C TRP A 43 25.81 -5.77 4.24
N ASN A 44 25.91 -5.85 5.56
CA ASN A 44 25.29 -6.91 6.36
C ASN A 44 24.18 -6.30 7.24
N PRO A 45 22.96 -6.87 7.28
CA PRO A 45 21.93 -6.46 8.24
C PRO A 45 22.42 -6.40 9.69
N GLY A 46 23.39 -7.26 10.05
CA GLY A 46 24.05 -7.26 11.35
C GLY A 46 24.75 -5.94 11.71
N ASP A 47 25.26 -5.21 10.73
CA ASP A 47 25.95 -3.92 10.97
C ASP A 47 25.01 -2.84 11.52
N TRP A 48 23.71 -2.96 11.24
CA TRP A 48 22.67 -2.07 11.76
C TRP A 48 21.99 -2.68 12.97
N LEU A 49 21.64 -3.97 12.92
CA LEU A 49 20.90 -4.65 13.98
C LEU A 49 21.72 -4.87 15.25
N GLN A 50 23.06 -4.94 15.16
CA GLN A 50 23.95 -5.13 16.31
C GLN A 50 24.55 -3.81 16.82
N ASN A 51 24.28 -2.69 16.13
CA ASN A 51 24.76 -1.37 16.50
C ASN A 51 23.58 -0.38 16.57
N SER A 52 22.98 -0.28 17.76
CA SER A 52 21.80 0.55 18.01
C SER A 52 22.00 2.02 17.67
N ASP A 53 23.20 2.56 17.90
CA ASP A 53 23.50 3.97 17.65
C ASP A 53 23.49 4.26 16.15
N ARG A 54 24.09 3.38 15.36
CA ARG A 54 24.08 3.45 13.89
C ARG A 54 22.68 3.26 13.32
N LEU A 55 21.89 2.36 13.89
CA LEU A 55 20.49 2.19 13.50
C LEU A 55 19.71 3.48 13.75
N GLN A 56 19.86 4.09 14.93
CA GLN A 56 19.17 5.33 15.27
C GLN A 56 19.57 6.50 14.36
N GLU A 57 20.85 6.62 14.04
CA GLU A 57 21.36 7.60 13.07
C GLU A 57 20.64 7.46 11.72
N ILE A 58 20.61 6.26 11.15
CA ILE A 58 19.97 5.99 9.85
C ILE A 58 18.46 6.25 9.91
N LEU A 59 17.80 5.85 10.99
CA LEU A 59 16.36 6.11 11.17
C LEU A 59 16.09 7.62 11.17
N ASN A 60 16.90 8.40 11.91
CA ASN A 60 16.79 9.85 11.95
C ASN A 60 17.06 10.51 10.59
N GLU A 61 18.09 10.06 9.86
CA GLU A 61 18.41 10.54 8.51
C GLU A 61 17.26 10.34 7.51
N ASN A 62 16.46 9.29 7.70
CA ASN A 62 15.31 8.97 6.86
C ASN A 62 13.98 9.48 7.43
N GLY A 63 14.02 10.30 8.48
CA GLY A 63 12.80 10.88 9.10
C GLY A 63 11.89 9.84 9.74
N VAL A 64 12.42 8.70 10.18
CA VAL A 64 11.67 7.65 10.86
C VAL A 64 11.58 7.98 12.35
N ASP A 65 10.38 8.21 12.84
CA ASP A 65 10.11 8.43 14.26
C ASP A 65 10.19 7.11 15.06
N SER A 66 11.23 6.97 15.89
CA SER A 66 11.46 5.81 16.76
C SER A 66 10.76 5.88 18.11
N GLU A 67 10.17 7.03 18.47
CA GLU A 67 9.45 7.21 19.73
C GLU A 67 8.02 6.65 19.65
N VAL A 68 7.55 6.33 18.44
CA VAL A 68 6.27 5.67 18.22
C VAL A 68 6.27 4.31 18.92
N SER A 69 5.41 4.18 19.92
CA SER A 69 5.27 2.94 20.68
C SER A 69 4.88 1.78 19.78
N VAL A 70 5.51 0.62 20.02
CA VAL A 70 5.15 -0.62 19.31
C VAL A 70 3.68 -0.92 19.56
N VAL A 71 2.97 -1.19 18.48
CA VAL A 71 1.57 -1.62 18.53
C VAL A 71 1.49 -2.99 19.19
N THR A 72 1.17 -3.02 20.49
CA THR A 72 1.19 -4.22 21.33
C THR A 72 0.15 -5.27 20.95
N SER A 73 -0.90 -4.85 20.24
CA SER A 73 -2.00 -5.70 19.79
C SER A 73 -1.77 -6.34 18.42
N ALA A 74 -0.69 -5.96 17.70
CA ALA A 74 -0.55 -6.26 16.28
C ALA A 74 0.50 -7.33 15.94
N TYR A 75 0.23 -7.95 14.79
CA TYR A 75 1.03 -8.91 14.07
C TYR A 75 2.54 -8.64 14.18
N ARG A 76 3.31 -9.67 14.54
CA ARG A 76 4.77 -9.60 14.43
C ARG A 76 5.15 -9.48 12.95
N GLY A 77 6.00 -8.50 12.66
CA GLY A 77 6.66 -8.39 11.37
C GLY A 77 7.51 -9.63 11.05
N GLY A 78 8.08 -9.63 9.85
CA GLY A 78 8.89 -10.73 9.34
C GLY A 78 8.15 -11.67 8.40
N GLU A 79 8.95 -12.40 7.65
CA GLU A 79 8.53 -13.25 6.53
C GLU A 79 7.55 -14.36 6.96
N SER A 80 7.77 -14.97 8.13
CA SER A 80 6.92 -16.07 8.61
C SER A 80 5.47 -15.65 8.83
N GLY A 81 5.23 -14.43 9.33
CA GLY A 81 3.87 -13.90 9.52
C GLY A 81 3.16 -13.69 8.18
N GLY A 82 3.87 -13.11 7.21
CA GLY A 82 3.36 -12.84 5.86
C GLY A 82 3.02 -14.12 5.11
N ARG A 83 3.93 -15.11 5.12
CA ARG A 83 3.67 -16.42 4.51
C ARG A 83 2.54 -17.19 5.15
N LYS A 84 2.37 -17.08 6.47
CA LYS A 84 1.24 -17.69 7.18
C LYS A 84 -0.09 -17.09 6.70
N LEU A 85 -0.19 -15.76 6.63
CA LEU A 85 -1.39 -15.09 6.13
C LEU A 85 -1.66 -15.41 4.66
N LEU A 86 -0.62 -15.39 3.82
CA LEU A 86 -0.73 -15.77 2.41
C LEU A 86 -1.26 -17.20 2.27
N GLY A 87 -0.72 -18.15 3.05
CA GLY A 87 -1.20 -19.53 3.08
C GLY A 87 -2.67 -19.64 3.47
N ILE A 88 -3.11 -18.95 4.52
CA ILE A 88 -4.53 -18.90 4.92
C ILE A 88 -5.39 -18.31 3.81
N PHE A 89 -4.93 -17.22 3.18
CA PHE A 89 -5.68 -16.54 2.15
C PHE A 89 -5.89 -17.43 0.92
N VAL A 90 -4.81 -17.97 0.34
CA VAL A 90 -4.91 -18.79 -0.88
C VAL A 90 -5.67 -20.10 -0.66
N THR A 91 -5.63 -20.66 0.54
CA THR A 91 -6.30 -21.95 0.83
C THR A 91 -7.76 -21.80 1.28
N ARG A 92 -8.14 -20.67 1.90
CA ARG A 92 -9.46 -20.55 2.55
C ARG A 92 -10.31 -19.38 2.09
N LYS A 93 -9.71 -18.35 1.49
CA LYS A 93 -10.39 -17.07 1.24
C LYS A 93 -10.42 -16.68 -0.22
N LEU A 94 -9.36 -16.99 -0.96
CA LEU A 94 -9.18 -16.53 -2.34
C LEU A 94 -10.32 -16.99 -3.26
N ASP A 95 -10.86 -18.19 -3.10
CA ASP A 95 -11.94 -18.69 -3.96
C ASP A 95 -13.23 -17.85 -3.88
N ALA A 96 -13.56 -17.35 -2.68
CA ALA A 96 -14.72 -16.49 -2.43
C ALA A 96 -14.41 -14.98 -2.50
N TYR A 97 -13.16 -14.60 -2.77
CA TYR A 97 -12.69 -13.21 -2.65
C TYR A 97 -13.49 -12.24 -3.53
N GLY A 98 -13.74 -12.61 -4.79
CA GLY A 98 -14.44 -11.73 -5.74
C GLY A 98 -15.85 -11.39 -5.25
N TYR A 99 -16.64 -12.42 -4.93
CA TYR A 99 -17.98 -12.23 -4.36
C TYR A 99 -17.96 -11.42 -3.06
N ALA A 100 -17.07 -11.77 -2.13
CA ALA A 100 -16.98 -11.10 -0.84
C ALA A 100 -16.58 -9.61 -0.98
N SER A 101 -15.63 -9.29 -1.86
CA SER A 101 -15.19 -7.93 -2.11
C SER A 101 -16.30 -7.04 -2.68
N GLU A 102 -17.15 -7.60 -3.53
CA GLU A 102 -18.27 -6.90 -4.16
C GLU A 102 -19.45 -6.69 -3.20
N ASN A 103 -19.73 -7.67 -2.34
CA ASN A 103 -20.94 -7.67 -1.49
C ASN A 103 -20.72 -7.12 -0.09
N TYR A 104 -19.50 -7.21 0.45
CA TYR A 104 -19.21 -6.81 1.83
C TYR A 104 -18.41 -5.50 1.92
N GLY A 105 -17.83 -5.05 0.81
CA GLY A 105 -16.97 -3.86 0.79
C GLY A 105 -15.84 -3.93 1.82
N GLU A 106 -15.32 -2.78 2.23
CA GLU A 106 -14.13 -2.71 3.08
C GLU A 106 -14.40 -2.99 4.58
N THR A 107 -15.66 -2.97 5.03
CA THR A 107 -16.03 -3.15 6.45
C THR A 107 -15.80 -4.57 6.98
N LYS A 108 -15.81 -5.59 6.10
CA LYS A 108 -15.54 -6.99 6.46
C LYS A 108 -14.22 -7.52 5.93
N ARG A 109 -13.26 -6.64 5.64
CA ARG A 109 -11.99 -7.02 5.02
C ARG A 109 -11.18 -8.00 5.87
N GLY A 110 -11.35 -8.00 7.19
CA GLY A 110 -10.79 -9.02 8.08
C GLY A 110 -11.21 -10.46 7.73
N GLU A 111 -12.44 -10.62 7.25
CA GLU A 111 -13.04 -11.93 6.98
C GLU A 111 -12.53 -12.51 5.66
N TYR A 112 -12.54 -11.72 4.57
CA TYR A 112 -12.22 -12.22 3.22
C TYR A 112 -10.86 -11.76 2.67
N GLY A 113 -10.29 -10.67 3.20
CA GLY A 113 -9.05 -10.09 2.69
C GLY A 113 -7.80 -10.92 3.01
N SER A 114 -6.76 -10.70 2.20
CA SER A 114 -5.44 -11.33 2.40
C SER A 114 -4.71 -10.82 3.64
N LEU A 115 -5.01 -9.59 4.05
CA LEU A 115 -4.37 -8.87 5.15
C LEU A 115 -2.85 -8.71 4.99
N LEU A 116 -2.32 -8.86 3.77
CA LEU A 116 -0.89 -8.85 3.47
C LEU A 116 -0.25 -7.46 3.38
N SER A 117 -1.04 -6.38 3.39
CA SER A 117 -0.50 -5.02 3.14
C SER A 117 0.69 -4.62 4.02
N PRO A 118 0.75 -4.90 5.34
CA PRO A 118 1.94 -4.55 6.13
C PRO A 118 3.17 -5.34 5.69
N TYR A 119 3.01 -6.61 5.33
CA TYR A 119 4.12 -7.47 4.92
C TYR A 119 4.64 -7.12 3.53
N LEU A 120 3.75 -6.70 2.63
CA LEU A 120 4.13 -6.21 1.31
C LEU A 120 4.84 -4.85 1.40
N ASN A 121 4.35 -3.95 2.26
CA ASN A 121 4.94 -2.62 2.42
C ASN A 121 6.37 -2.65 2.96
N PHE A 122 6.64 -3.56 3.92
CA PHE A 122 7.98 -3.72 4.50
C PHE A 122 8.85 -4.77 3.79
N GLY A 123 8.40 -5.32 2.65
CA GLY A 123 9.16 -6.32 1.90
C GLY A 123 9.33 -7.67 2.59
N PHE A 124 8.57 -7.96 3.65
CA PHE A 124 8.57 -9.27 4.31
C PHE A 124 7.98 -10.38 3.44
N THR A 125 7.14 -10.02 2.47
CA THR A 125 6.60 -10.96 1.48
C THR A 125 6.83 -10.39 0.09
N SER A 126 7.36 -11.19 -0.83
CA SER A 126 7.51 -10.81 -2.23
C SER A 126 6.15 -10.71 -2.95
N PRO A 127 5.85 -9.62 -3.67
CA PRO A 127 4.66 -9.54 -4.52
C PRO A 127 4.61 -10.68 -5.55
N SER A 128 5.76 -11.07 -6.10
CA SER A 128 5.85 -12.19 -7.06
C SER A 128 5.49 -13.53 -6.41
N GLU A 129 5.87 -13.76 -5.14
CA GLU A 129 5.44 -14.94 -4.38
C GLU A 129 3.91 -14.95 -4.22
N VAL A 130 3.32 -13.79 -3.91
CA VAL A 130 1.85 -13.66 -3.76
C VAL A 130 1.13 -13.99 -5.06
N VAL A 131 1.59 -13.46 -6.21
CA VAL A 131 1.03 -13.76 -7.53
C VAL A 131 1.11 -15.26 -7.81
N TRP A 132 2.32 -15.83 -7.72
CA TRP A 132 2.54 -17.25 -8.02
C TRP A 132 1.67 -18.16 -7.15
N ARG A 133 1.66 -17.95 -5.83
CA ARG A 133 0.84 -18.78 -4.92
C ARG A 133 -0.66 -18.61 -5.11
N SER A 134 -1.10 -17.45 -5.59
CA SER A 134 -2.52 -17.22 -5.91
C SER A 134 -2.91 -17.96 -7.18
N MET A 135 -2.05 -17.97 -8.20
CA MET A 135 -2.28 -18.73 -9.44
C MET A 135 -2.27 -20.25 -9.19
N GLU A 136 -1.39 -20.73 -8.31
CA GLU A 136 -1.29 -22.15 -7.94
C GLU A 136 -2.34 -22.61 -6.91
N SER A 137 -3.16 -21.69 -6.38
CA SER A 137 -4.13 -22.00 -5.31
C SER A 137 -5.30 -22.88 -5.75
N GLY A 138 -5.52 -23.00 -7.06
CA GLY A 138 -6.71 -23.64 -7.64
C GLY A 138 -7.91 -22.70 -7.79
N ALA A 139 -7.90 -21.52 -7.16
CA ALA A 139 -8.91 -20.49 -7.38
C ALA A 139 -8.81 -19.94 -8.82
N LYS A 140 -9.96 -19.69 -9.46
CA LYS A 140 -10.03 -19.26 -10.86
C LYS A 140 -11.12 -18.23 -11.09
N GLY A 141 -11.03 -17.56 -12.24
CA GLY A 141 -12.02 -16.59 -12.69
C GLY A 141 -12.09 -15.37 -11.77
N ARG A 142 -13.31 -14.88 -11.54
CA ARG A 142 -13.56 -13.56 -10.93
C ARG A 142 -12.78 -13.29 -9.65
N SER A 143 -12.65 -14.27 -8.76
CA SER A 143 -11.97 -14.05 -7.48
C SER A 143 -10.45 -13.90 -7.62
N LEU A 144 -9.83 -14.69 -8.51
CA LEU A 144 -8.41 -14.56 -8.79
C LEU A 144 -8.13 -13.23 -9.51
N ASP A 145 -8.93 -12.91 -10.52
CA ASP A 145 -8.79 -11.68 -11.31
C ASP A 145 -8.94 -10.44 -10.42
N ALA A 146 -9.98 -10.39 -9.60
CA ALA A 146 -10.21 -9.27 -8.67
C ALA A 146 -9.08 -9.12 -7.65
N PHE A 147 -8.49 -10.22 -7.17
CA PHE A 147 -7.36 -10.14 -6.25
C PHE A 147 -6.09 -9.62 -6.94
N LEU A 148 -5.77 -10.15 -8.13
CA LEU A 148 -4.60 -9.73 -8.90
C LEU A 148 -4.71 -8.29 -9.37
N GLU A 149 -5.92 -7.82 -9.71
CA GLU A 149 -6.18 -6.41 -10.02
C GLU A 149 -5.84 -5.50 -8.83
N LYS A 150 -6.30 -5.83 -7.62
CA LYS A 150 -5.96 -5.06 -6.42
C LYS A 150 -4.45 -5.06 -6.14
N LEU A 151 -3.76 -6.15 -6.43
CA LEU A 151 -2.30 -6.21 -6.32
C LEU A 151 -1.61 -5.35 -7.40
N ALA A 152 -2.10 -5.36 -8.63
CA ALA A 152 -1.59 -4.52 -9.72
C ALA A 152 -1.82 -3.03 -9.46
N LEU A 153 -2.96 -2.64 -8.88
CA LEU A 153 -3.23 -1.25 -8.46
C LEU A 153 -2.21 -0.76 -7.42
N ARG A 154 -1.77 -1.64 -6.52
CA ARG A 154 -0.68 -1.32 -5.58
C ARG A 154 0.61 -1.00 -6.33
N ASP A 155 1.00 -1.85 -7.29
CA ASP A 155 2.24 -1.63 -8.05
C ASP A 155 2.14 -0.38 -8.95
N PHE A 156 0.96 -0.12 -9.52
CA PHE A 156 0.68 1.12 -10.24
C PHE A 156 0.87 2.36 -9.36
N ALA A 157 0.42 2.33 -8.09
CA ALA A 157 0.63 3.43 -7.16
C ALA A 157 2.13 3.72 -6.94
N TYR A 158 2.96 2.67 -6.77
CA TYR A 158 4.42 2.86 -6.66
C TYR A 158 5.02 3.45 -7.93
N VAL A 159 4.63 2.95 -9.10
CA VAL A 159 5.10 3.48 -10.38
C VAL A 159 4.71 4.95 -10.52
N ARG A 160 3.47 5.32 -10.18
CA ARG A 160 3.01 6.70 -10.24
C ARG A 160 3.80 7.60 -9.29
N SER A 161 3.97 7.21 -8.03
CA SER A 161 4.77 7.99 -7.05
C SER A 161 6.24 8.12 -7.45
N ALA A 162 6.81 7.14 -8.15
CA ALA A 162 8.18 7.22 -8.64
C ALA A 162 8.35 8.14 -9.87
N LEU A 163 7.31 8.25 -10.70
CA LEU A 163 7.32 9.09 -11.90
C LEU A 163 6.90 10.53 -11.62
N GLU A 164 6.16 10.78 -10.54
CA GLU A 164 5.70 12.10 -10.12
C GLU A 164 6.39 12.52 -8.81
N PRO A 165 7.47 13.34 -8.86
CA PRO A 165 8.22 13.74 -7.68
C PRO A 165 7.38 14.41 -6.60
N ASN A 166 6.28 15.08 -6.97
CA ASN A 166 5.41 15.80 -6.05
C ASN A 166 4.07 15.08 -5.80
N TYR A 167 4.00 13.75 -5.94
CA TYR A 167 2.73 12.99 -5.92
C TYR A 167 1.82 13.21 -4.70
N GLY A 168 2.37 13.74 -3.60
CA GLY A 168 1.63 14.09 -2.39
C GLY A 168 1.02 15.50 -2.38
N SER A 169 1.18 16.29 -3.45
CA SER A 169 0.72 17.68 -3.51
C SER A 169 -0.60 17.82 -4.27
N TYR A 170 -1.39 18.84 -3.88
CA TYR A 170 -2.69 19.14 -4.48
C TYR A 170 -2.61 19.39 -5.99
N GLU A 171 -1.49 19.95 -6.45
CA GLU A 171 -1.22 20.28 -7.84
C GLU A 171 -1.07 19.04 -8.75
N THR A 172 -0.87 17.84 -8.17
CA THR A 172 -0.74 16.59 -8.95
C THR A 172 -2.08 15.89 -9.24
N ILE A 173 -3.16 16.40 -8.64
CA ILE A 173 -4.54 16.00 -8.96
C ILE A 173 -4.85 16.42 -10.42
N GLU A 174 -5.78 15.76 -11.08
CA GLU A 174 -6.16 16.16 -12.44
C GLU A 174 -6.91 17.51 -12.43
N GLU A 175 -6.77 18.33 -13.48
CA GLU A 175 -7.32 19.70 -13.50
C GLU A 175 -8.84 19.71 -13.34
N SER A 176 -9.56 18.83 -14.06
CA SER A 176 -11.03 18.76 -13.96
C SER A 176 -11.50 18.35 -12.57
N GLU A 177 -10.74 17.51 -11.86
CA GLU A 177 -10.98 17.15 -10.46
C GLU A 177 -10.76 18.34 -9.51
N ARG A 178 -9.68 19.12 -9.69
CA ARG A 178 -9.46 20.36 -8.93
C ARG A 178 -10.56 21.37 -9.13
N GLU A 179 -10.93 21.64 -10.39
CA GLU A 179 -12.04 22.54 -10.68
C GLU A 179 -13.36 22.07 -10.04
N ALA A 180 -13.58 20.74 -9.99
CA ALA A 180 -14.74 20.18 -9.31
C ALA A 180 -14.72 20.46 -7.81
N ILE A 181 -13.56 20.31 -7.15
CA ILE A 181 -13.36 20.64 -5.73
C ILE A 181 -13.63 22.13 -5.48
N GLU A 182 -13.07 23.03 -6.29
CA GLU A 182 -13.22 24.48 -6.15
C GLU A 182 -14.67 24.97 -6.31
N ARG A 183 -15.49 24.24 -7.09
CA ARG A 183 -16.92 24.53 -7.26
C ARG A 183 -17.76 24.16 -6.03
N ILE A 184 -17.24 23.34 -5.11
CA ILE A 184 -17.93 22.96 -3.88
C ILE A 184 -17.97 24.17 -2.94
N LYS A 185 -19.15 24.78 -2.78
CA LYS A 185 -19.37 25.81 -1.77
C LYS A 185 -19.45 25.15 -0.39
N VAL A 186 -18.34 25.18 0.34
CA VAL A 186 -18.29 24.78 1.75
C VAL A 186 -19.28 25.65 2.54
N LYS A 187 -20.24 25.03 3.23
CA LYS A 187 -21.09 25.72 4.19
C LYS A 187 -20.32 25.76 5.51
N ASP A 188 -19.78 26.92 5.82
CA ASP A 188 -18.59 27.14 6.65
C ASP A 188 -18.84 27.24 8.16
N GLU A 189 -19.83 26.53 8.70
CA GLU A 189 -20.11 26.55 10.14
C GLU A 189 -20.28 25.12 10.64
N ASP A 190 -19.18 24.52 11.16
CA ASP A 190 -19.13 23.88 12.50
C ASP A 190 -18.00 22.86 12.72
N ARG A 191 -17.18 22.51 11.71
CA ARG A 191 -16.34 21.30 11.81
C ARG A 191 -14.92 21.48 11.27
N THR A 192 -14.20 22.44 11.84
CA THR A 192 -12.74 22.49 11.73
C THR A 192 -12.13 21.78 12.93
N TYR A 193 -11.06 21.03 12.67
CA TYR A 193 -10.31 20.29 13.68
C TYR A 193 -8.83 20.60 13.51
N SER A 194 -8.14 20.76 14.63
CA SER A 194 -6.68 20.80 14.66
C SER A 194 -6.09 19.44 14.30
N ASP A 195 -4.82 19.41 13.88
CA ASP A 195 -4.08 18.16 13.63
C ASP A 195 -4.08 17.25 14.87
N GLU A 196 -4.05 17.84 16.07
CA GLU A 196 -4.11 17.10 17.33
C GLU A 196 -5.49 16.48 17.59
N GLU A 197 -6.57 17.10 17.13
CA GLU A 197 -7.92 16.55 17.22
C GLU A 197 -8.11 15.41 16.23
N TRP A 198 -7.65 15.58 14.98
CA TRP A 198 -7.62 14.51 13.99
C TRP A 198 -6.79 13.32 14.47
N ALA A 199 -5.55 13.56 14.89
CA ALA A 199 -4.63 12.51 15.31
C ALA A 199 -5.19 11.69 16.50
N ASN A 200 -5.92 12.32 17.42
CA ASN A 200 -6.45 11.68 18.63
C ASN A 200 -7.93 11.27 18.56
N ALA A 201 -8.54 11.23 17.36
CA ALA A 201 -9.93 10.81 17.20
C ALA A 201 -10.93 11.65 18.03
N ARG A 202 -10.79 12.98 17.92
CA ARG A 202 -11.64 13.98 18.60
C ARG A 202 -12.42 14.83 17.60
N THR A 203 -13.18 14.17 16.74
CA THR A 203 -14.12 14.84 15.83
C THR A 203 -15.56 14.69 16.30
N HIS A 204 -16.48 15.35 15.61
CA HIS A 204 -17.92 15.16 15.80
C HIS A 204 -18.44 13.78 15.31
N ASP A 205 -17.66 13.06 14.48
CA ASP A 205 -18.09 11.83 13.82
C ASP A 205 -17.55 10.61 14.57
N ASP A 206 -18.44 9.89 15.25
CA ASP A 206 -18.10 8.69 16.00
C ASP A 206 -17.59 7.54 15.12
N VAL A 207 -18.06 7.45 13.87
CA VAL A 207 -17.58 6.45 12.91
C VAL A 207 -16.14 6.79 12.55
N TRP A 208 -15.85 8.04 12.14
CA TRP A 208 -14.49 8.48 11.83
C TRP A 208 -13.54 8.24 13.02
N ASN A 209 -13.97 8.66 14.21
CA ASN A 209 -13.21 8.49 15.44
C ASN A 209 -12.93 7.01 15.76
N SER A 210 -13.88 6.11 15.48
CA SER A 210 -13.68 4.68 15.69
C SER A 210 -12.57 4.11 14.78
N ILE A 211 -12.49 4.58 13.53
CA ILE A 211 -11.45 4.17 12.56
C ILE A 211 -10.10 4.68 13.02
N GLN A 212 -10.00 5.96 13.40
CA GLN A 212 -8.76 6.55 13.88
C GLN A 212 -8.26 5.86 15.16
N ARG A 213 -9.15 5.54 16.11
CA ARG A 213 -8.77 4.76 17.31
C ARG A 213 -8.30 3.36 16.95
N GLU A 214 -8.90 2.71 15.96
CA GLU A 214 -8.40 1.42 15.46
C GLU A 214 -7.00 1.55 14.86
N LEU A 215 -6.75 2.59 14.06
CA LEU A 215 -5.42 2.88 13.48
C LEU A 215 -4.37 3.07 14.58
N LEU A 216 -4.66 3.87 15.62
CA LEU A 216 -3.78 4.05 16.77
C LEU A 216 -3.52 2.73 17.53
N LEU A 217 -4.56 1.91 17.70
CA LEU A 217 -4.46 0.68 18.49
C LEU A 217 -3.82 -0.48 17.74
N ARG A 218 -3.96 -0.56 16.41
CA ARG A 218 -3.59 -1.73 15.58
C ARG A 218 -2.62 -1.43 14.43
N GLY A 219 -2.36 -0.16 14.14
CA GLY A 219 -1.58 0.27 12.96
C GLY A 219 -2.28 0.03 11.62
N ARG A 220 -3.56 -0.36 11.62
CA ARG A 220 -4.39 -0.57 10.44
C ARG A 220 -5.87 -0.66 10.80
N SER A 221 -6.74 -0.08 9.95
CA SER A 221 -8.17 -0.39 9.96
C SER A 221 -8.42 -1.76 9.33
N ILE A 222 -9.20 -2.61 10.01
CA ILE A 222 -9.68 -3.92 9.53
C ILE A 222 -11.20 -4.00 9.58
N LEU A 223 -11.82 -3.23 10.49
CA LEU A 223 -13.26 -3.29 10.77
C LEU A 223 -14.07 -2.28 9.95
N ASN A 224 -13.41 -1.26 9.39
CA ASN A 224 -14.08 -0.14 8.77
C ASN A 224 -13.40 0.28 7.46
N ASP A 225 -14.18 0.90 6.58
CA ASP A 225 -13.70 1.43 5.31
C ASP A 225 -12.78 2.63 5.53
N ARG A 226 -11.58 2.58 4.95
CA ARG A 226 -10.64 3.70 4.97
C ARG A 226 -11.08 4.86 4.08
N ASN A 227 -12.01 4.65 3.16
CA ASN A 227 -12.56 5.72 2.33
C ASN A 227 -13.45 6.68 3.13
N ILE A 228 -13.96 6.24 4.29
CA ILE A 228 -14.74 7.08 5.22
C ILE A 228 -13.83 7.93 6.10
N TRP A 229 -12.62 7.43 6.38
CA TRP A 229 -11.60 8.10 7.17
C TRP A 229 -10.82 9.11 6.32
#